data_AF-M2SK34-F1
#
_entry.id   AF-M2SK34-F1
#
_cell.length_a   1.000
_cell.length_b   1.000
_cell.length_c   1.000
_cell.angle_alpha   90.00
_cell.angle_beta   90.00
_cell.angle_gamma   90.00
#
_symmetry.space_group_name_H-M   'P 1'
#
loop_
_entity.id
_entity.type
_entity.pdbx_description
1 polymer ?
#
loop_
_entity_poly.entity_id
_entity_poly.type
_entity_poly.pdbx_seq_one_letter_code
_entity_poly.pdbx_strand_id
1 'polypeptide(L)'
;MAEMASRIASLRSLLPDLESTLHSFTSSPAKFRVVRTVNDTPTQPQTLYILDSSFNPPSLAHFTLASSALKKSAPLEQSPYRLLLLFSTHNADKAPSPASFVQRIALMTAFAEDLSQSLKKGTCSSNADVTNISIDIGLTKEPYYSDKSAAIAQATPLFYASNPRHVHLVGYDTLIRFCNPKYYPKHDPPLSALESFFAAGHKLRVTQRPADANDESSREFGSTQEQAKYLQDLKDGKQEEAGFQSAWSNNIEMVEAEEGVGISSTRVRDAAKQGRWDIVSELCTESVAAWIKDQKLYSEDASGKKMMS
;
A
#
# COMPACT_ATOMS: atom_id res chain seq x y z
N MET A 1 -21.16 -13.14 -13.93
CA MET A 1 -22.15 -12.93 -12.84
C MET A 1 -22.10 -14.02 -11.76
N ALA A 2 -22.26 -15.31 -12.09
CA ALA A 2 -22.22 -16.38 -11.08
C ALA A 2 -20.88 -16.49 -10.33
N GLU A 3 -19.75 -16.34 -11.04
CA GLU A 3 -18.42 -16.33 -10.45
C GLU A 3 -18.23 -15.17 -9.45
N MET A 4 -18.58 -13.94 -9.84
CA MET A 4 -18.51 -12.78 -8.94
C MET A 4 -19.40 -12.96 -7.70
N ALA A 5 -20.62 -13.46 -7.86
CA ALA A 5 -21.50 -13.74 -6.72
C ALA A 5 -20.88 -14.74 -5.73
N SER A 6 -20.20 -15.78 -6.24
CA SER A 6 -19.45 -16.74 -5.43
C SER A 6 -18.29 -16.06 -4.68
N ARG A 7 -17.50 -15.22 -5.35
CA ARG A 7 -16.40 -14.47 -4.73
C ARG A 7 -16.89 -13.55 -3.61
N ILE A 8 -17.98 -12.81 -3.84
CA ILE A 8 -18.60 -11.95 -2.83
C ILE A 8 -19.14 -12.78 -1.65
N ALA A 9 -19.78 -13.92 -1.91
CA ALA A 9 -20.25 -14.81 -0.84
C ALA A 9 -19.08 -15.36 0.00
N SER A 10 -17.99 -15.77 -0.66
CA SER A 10 -16.76 -16.21 0.00
C SER A 10 -16.10 -15.09 0.81
N LEU A 11 -16.09 -13.85 0.31
CA LEU A 11 -15.53 -12.73 1.07
C LEU A 11 -16.39 -12.40 2.30
N ARG A 12 -17.72 -12.53 2.18
CA ARG A 12 -18.64 -12.33 3.30
C ARG A 12 -18.47 -13.35 4.41
N SER A 13 -18.23 -14.62 4.07
CA SER A 13 -17.99 -15.66 5.09
C SER A 13 -16.70 -15.44 5.89
N LEU A 14 -15.76 -14.63 5.39
CA LEU A 14 -14.53 -14.29 6.09
C LEU A 14 -14.71 -13.19 7.15
N LEU A 15 -15.78 -12.38 7.08
CA LEU A 15 -15.93 -11.20 7.94
C LEU A 15 -15.79 -11.50 9.44
N PRO A 16 -16.40 -12.56 10.01
CA PRO A 16 -16.26 -12.86 11.44
C PRO A 16 -14.82 -13.20 11.85
N ASP A 17 -14.09 -13.91 11.00
CA ASP A 17 -12.68 -14.27 11.23
C ASP A 17 -11.75 -13.04 11.14
N LEU A 18 -12.00 -12.18 10.15
CA LEU A 18 -11.29 -10.91 10.01
C LEU A 18 -11.53 -9.98 11.22
N GLU A 19 -12.76 -9.93 11.72
CA GLU A 19 -13.10 -9.17 12.93
C GLU A 19 -12.40 -9.71 14.17
N SER A 20 -12.43 -11.03 14.38
CA SER A 20 -11.75 -11.68 15.50
C SER A 20 -10.24 -11.46 15.45
N THR A 21 -9.63 -11.61 14.26
CA THR A 21 -8.19 -11.40 14.06
C THR A 21 -7.78 -9.95 14.26
N LEU A 22 -8.58 -9.00 13.79
CA LEU A 22 -8.37 -7.57 14.03
C LEU A 22 -8.42 -7.26 15.53
N HIS A 23 -9.45 -7.74 16.23
CA HIS A 23 -9.61 -7.51 17.66
C HIS A 23 -8.45 -8.11 18.48
N SER A 24 -8.01 -9.32 18.12
CA SER A 24 -6.83 -9.96 18.69
C SER A 24 -5.55 -9.14 18.46
N PHE A 25 -5.37 -8.58 17.26
CA PHE A 25 -4.21 -7.74 16.96
C PHE A 25 -4.22 -6.42 17.74
N THR A 26 -5.34 -5.69 17.70
CA THR A 26 -5.45 -4.38 18.37
C THR A 26 -5.27 -4.49 19.87
N SER A 27 -5.78 -5.56 20.49
CA SER A 27 -5.64 -5.83 21.92
C SER A 27 -4.28 -6.39 22.34
N SER A 28 -3.46 -6.88 21.39
CA SER A 28 -2.14 -7.45 21.68
C SER A 28 -1.03 -6.39 21.72
N PRO A 29 0.14 -6.66 22.33
CA PRO A 29 1.31 -5.75 22.23
C PRO A 29 2.00 -5.81 20.86
N ALA A 30 1.58 -6.70 19.95
CA ALA A 30 2.22 -6.85 18.65
C ALA A 30 2.12 -5.56 17.83
N LYS A 31 3.24 -5.17 17.21
CA LYS A 31 3.34 -3.98 16.35
C LYS A 31 2.99 -4.28 14.90
N PHE A 32 3.18 -5.53 14.46
CA PHE A 32 2.87 -6.01 13.12
C PHE A 32 2.27 -7.42 13.19
N ARG A 33 1.34 -7.73 12.28
CA ARG A 33 0.81 -9.09 12.08
C ARG A 33 0.26 -9.25 10.66
N VAL A 34 0.63 -10.33 9.97
CA VAL A 34 -0.09 -10.78 8.77
C VAL A 34 -1.38 -11.46 9.22
N VAL A 35 -2.51 -10.97 8.70
CA VAL A 35 -3.86 -11.44 9.07
C VAL A 35 -4.48 -12.31 7.99
N ARG A 36 -3.94 -12.27 6.77
CA ARG A 36 -4.38 -13.10 5.66
C ARG A 36 -3.32 -13.15 4.57
N THR A 37 -3.23 -14.26 3.85
CA THR A 37 -2.38 -14.41 2.66
C THR A 37 -3.19 -14.99 1.51
N VAL A 38 -3.03 -14.41 0.31
CA VAL A 38 -3.55 -14.93 -0.96
C VAL A 38 -2.42 -15.65 -1.70
N ASN A 39 -2.69 -16.85 -2.24
CA ASN A 39 -1.69 -17.80 -2.76
C ASN A 39 -0.59 -18.10 -1.72
N ASP A 40 -0.99 -18.58 -0.54
CA ASP A 40 -0.02 -18.92 0.50
C ASP A 40 0.95 -20.01 0.03
N THR A 41 2.23 -19.76 0.26
CA THR A 41 3.33 -20.69 -0.06
C THR A 41 4.34 -20.66 1.09
N PRO A 42 5.03 -21.77 1.38
CA PRO A 42 6.06 -21.80 2.43
C PRO A 42 7.32 -21.01 2.03
N THR A 43 7.45 -20.63 0.76
CA THR A 43 8.62 -19.94 0.21
C THR A 43 8.81 -18.57 0.85
N GLN A 44 9.96 -18.38 1.51
CA GLN A 44 10.33 -17.12 2.12
C GLN A 44 10.90 -16.15 1.07
N PRO A 45 10.51 -14.86 1.09
CA PRO A 45 10.98 -13.90 0.10
C PRO A 45 12.43 -13.46 0.36
N GLN A 46 13.19 -13.15 -0.69
CA GLN A 46 14.40 -12.33 -0.57
C GLN A 46 14.08 -10.84 -0.70
N THR A 47 13.04 -10.51 -1.46
CA THR A 47 12.50 -9.15 -1.61
C THR A 47 11.03 -9.11 -1.22
N LEU A 48 10.70 -8.22 -0.29
CA LEU A 48 9.33 -7.95 0.14
C LEU A 48 8.91 -6.58 -0.42
N TYR A 49 8.05 -6.59 -1.43
CA TYR A 49 7.39 -5.37 -1.89
C TYR A 49 6.30 -4.99 -0.89
N ILE A 50 6.26 -3.73 -0.46
CA ILE A 50 5.32 -3.25 0.55
C ILE A 50 4.51 -2.11 -0.06
N LEU A 51 3.21 -2.31 -0.23
CA LEU A 51 2.28 -1.25 -0.56
C LEU A 51 1.51 -0.87 0.71
N ASP A 52 1.91 0.25 1.31
CA ASP A 52 1.29 0.80 2.51
C ASP A 52 0.26 1.88 2.14
N SER A 53 -0.99 1.69 2.58
CA SER A 53 -2.07 2.65 2.33
C SER A 53 -3.21 2.48 3.33
N SER A 54 -4.13 3.44 3.35
CA SER A 54 -5.39 3.31 4.11
C SER A 54 -6.40 2.36 3.46
N PHE A 55 -6.22 2.00 2.18
CA PHE A 55 -7.08 1.07 1.43
C PHE A 55 -8.59 1.32 1.63
N ASN A 56 -9.01 2.58 1.49
CA ASN A 56 -10.36 3.04 1.84
C ASN A 56 -11.09 3.74 0.68
N PRO A 57 -11.40 3.04 -0.43
CA PRO A 57 -11.01 1.65 -0.76
C PRO A 57 -9.65 1.57 -1.50
N PRO A 58 -9.06 0.37 -1.69
CA PRO A 58 -8.08 0.14 -2.76
C PRO A 58 -8.66 0.57 -4.12
N SER A 59 -7.81 1.05 -5.00
CA SER A 59 -8.18 1.60 -6.31
C SER A 59 -7.22 1.11 -7.40
N LEU A 60 -7.50 1.43 -8.66
CA LEU A 60 -6.59 1.10 -9.76
C LEU A 60 -5.22 1.80 -9.64
N ALA A 61 -5.12 2.96 -8.98
CA ALA A 61 -3.81 3.54 -8.65
C ALA A 61 -2.96 2.59 -7.79
N HIS A 62 -3.56 1.97 -6.77
CA HIS A 62 -2.88 0.96 -5.95
C HIS A 62 -2.50 -0.27 -6.79
N PHE A 63 -3.39 -0.67 -7.69
CA PHE A 63 -3.16 -1.79 -8.61
C PHE A 63 -1.96 -1.53 -9.52
N THR A 64 -1.87 -0.35 -10.13
CA THR A 64 -0.75 0.05 -11.00
C THR A 64 0.57 0.09 -10.22
N LEU A 65 0.58 0.64 -9.00
CA LEU A 65 1.78 0.66 -8.15
C LEU A 65 2.31 -0.76 -7.91
N ALA A 66 1.45 -1.67 -7.45
CA ALA A 66 1.83 -3.05 -7.16
C ALA A 66 2.21 -3.84 -8.43
N SER A 67 1.38 -3.77 -9.47
CA SER A 67 1.60 -4.55 -10.69
C SER A 67 2.83 -4.07 -11.47
N SER A 68 3.10 -2.76 -11.54
CA SER A 68 4.30 -2.24 -12.19
C SER A 68 5.58 -2.69 -11.47
N ALA A 69 5.58 -2.69 -10.13
CA ALA A 69 6.73 -3.14 -9.34
C ALA A 69 7.04 -4.62 -9.56
N LEU A 70 6.00 -5.45 -9.70
CA LEU A 70 6.15 -6.89 -9.90
C LEU A 70 6.49 -7.26 -11.35
N LYS A 71 5.95 -6.53 -12.34
CA LYS A 71 6.25 -6.76 -13.77
C LYS A 71 7.62 -6.22 -14.19
N LYS A 72 8.00 -5.07 -13.64
CA LYS A 72 9.27 -4.39 -13.88
C LYS A 72 10.14 -4.45 -12.62
N SER A 73 10.25 -5.63 -12.00
CA SER A 73 11.16 -5.81 -10.88
C SER A 73 12.56 -5.40 -11.35
N ALA A 74 13.19 -4.46 -10.64
CA ALA A 74 14.51 -3.99 -11.03
C ALA A 74 15.48 -5.19 -11.10
N PRO A 75 16.41 -5.25 -12.07
CA PRO A 75 17.37 -6.37 -12.19
C PRO A 75 18.18 -6.66 -10.92
N LEU A 76 18.21 -5.70 -9.99
CA LEU A 76 18.92 -5.76 -8.72
C LEU A 76 18.09 -6.39 -7.58
N GLU A 77 16.79 -6.58 -7.78
CA GLU A 77 15.92 -7.26 -6.82
C GLU A 77 16.08 -8.78 -6.92
N GLN A 78 16.21 -9.43 -5.76
CA GLN A 78 16.46 -10.86 -5.71
C GLN A 78 15.15 -11.61 -5.44
N SER A 79 14.87 -12.63 -6.24
CA SER A 79 13.73 -13.52 -6.03
C SER A 79 14.07 -14.59 -4.98
N PRO A 80 13.09 -15.19 -4.29
CA PRO A 80 11.65 -15.07 -4.48
C PRO A 80 11.07 -13.73 -4.03
N TYR A 81 10.02 -13.27 -4.73
CA TYR A 81 9.29 -12.05 -4.39
C TYR A 81 8.04 -12.37 -3.57
N ARG A 82 7.65 -11.44 -2.71
CA ARG A 82 6.35 -11.45 -2.01
C ARG A 82 5.83 -10.03 -1.92
N LEU A 83 4.51 -9.85 -1.96
CA LEU A 83 3.86 -8.55 -1.83
C LEU A 83 3.14 -8.48 -0.48
N LEU A 84 3.35 -7.41 0.26
CA LEU A 84 2.62 -7.08 1.47
C LEU A 84 1.75 -5.84 1.24
N LEU A 85 0.44 -5.99 1.37
CA LEU A 85 -0.51 -4.90 1.51
C LEU A 85 -0.57 -4.52 2.99
N LEU A 86 -0.02 -3.36 3.34
CA LEU A 86 0.13 -2.94 4.73
C LEU A 86 -0.88 -1.86 5.11
N PHE A 87 -1.65 -2.11 6.17
CA PHE A 87 -2.60 -1.15 6.72
C PHE A 87 -2.24 -0.77 8.15
N SER A 88 -1.96 0.52 8.38
CA SER A 88 -1.75 1.04 9.73
C SER A 88 -3.07 1.35 10.44
N THR A 89 -3.25 0.76 11.61
CA THR A 89 -4.38 0.99 12.53
C THR A 89 -4.26 2.32 13.29
N HIS A 90 -3.05 2.87 13.38
CA HIS A 90 -2.76 4.17 13.97
C HIS A 90 -2.15 5.09 12.91
N ASN A 91 -3.00 5.66 12.05
CA ASN A 91 -2.55 6.75 11.19
C ASN A 91 -2.64 8.05 11.99
N ALA A 92 -1.50 8.71 12.23
CA ALA A 92 -1.41 9.94 13.04
C ALA A 92 -2.30 11.10 12.54
N ASP A 93 -2.69 11.09 11.26
CA ASP A 93 -3.25 12.25 10.57
C ASP A 93 -4.72 12.12 10.11
N LYS A 94 -5.48 11.06 10.49
CA LYS A 94 -6.82 10.83 9.90
C LYS A 94 -7.97 10.84 10.91
N ALA A 95 -8.97 11.69 10.60
CA ALA A 95 -10.30 11.79 11.20
C ALA A 95 -11.11 10.46 11.07
N PRO A 96 -12.30 10.31 11.68
CA PRO A 96 -13.05 9.05 11.66
C PRO A 96 -13.25 8.49 10.23
N SER A 97 -13.01 7.19 10.10
CA SER A 97 -12.98 6.50 8.80
C SER A 97 -14.38 6.20 8.25
N PRO A 98 -14.65 6.46 6.96
CA PRO A 98 -15.89 6.06 6.29
C PRO A 98 -16.20 4.54 6.25
N ALA A 99 -15.19 3.66 6.18
CA ALA A 99 -15.37 2.20 6.28
C ALA A 99 -14.68 1.65 7.52
N SER A 100 -15.26 0.60 8.13
CA SER A 100 -14.64 -0.08 9.26
C SER A 100 -13.33 -0.76 8.85
N PHE A 101 -12.45 -1.03 9.82
CA PHE A 101 -11.19 -1.71 9.54
C PHE A 101 -11.41 -3.12 9.00
N VAL A 102 -12.41 -3.85 9.49
CA VAL A 102 -12.79 -5.17 8.95
C VAL A 102 -13.16 -5.08 7.47
N GLN A 103 -13.94 -4.06 7.08
CA GLN A 103 -14.31 -3.84 5.68
C GLN A 103 -13.10 -3.48 4.81
N ARG A 104 -12.14 -2.71 5.33
CA ARG A 104 -10.89 -2.42 4.62
C ARG A 104 -10.04 -3.68 4.39
N ILE A 105 -9.95 -4.56 5.39
CA ILE A 105 -9.24 -5.85 5.25
C ILE A 105 -9.95 -6.75 4.22
N ALA A 106 -11.29 -6.76 4.22
CA ALA A 106 -12.06 -7.47 3.19
C ALA A 106 -11.81 -6.90 1.78
N LEU A 107 -11.81 -5.57 1.63
CA LEU A 107 -11.47 -4.90 0.38
C LEU A 107 -10.03 -5.21 -0.08
N MET A 108 -9.05 -5.24 0.84
CA MET A 108 -7.67 -5.65 0.55
C MET A 108 -7.60 -7.11 0.08
N THR A 109 -8.45 -7.99 0.63
CA THR A 109 -8.56 -9.39 0.22
C THR A 109 -9.07 -9.52 -1.21
N ALA A 110 -10.19 -8.86 -1.53
CA ALA A 110 -10.71 -8.80 -2.90
C ALA A 110 -9.66 -8.24 -3.88
N PHE A 111 -8.99 -7.16 -3.48
CA PHE A 111 -7.94 -6.52 -4.28
C PHE A 111 -6.74 -7.46 -4.53
N ALA A 112 -6.27 -8.16 -3.51
CA ALA A 112 -5.16 -9.11 -3.63
C ALA A 112 -5.49 -10.27 -4.59
N GLU A 113 -6.72 -10.80 -4.51
CA GLU A 113 -7.19 -11.84 -5.44
C GLU A 113 -7.27 -11.32 -6.88
N ASP A 114 -7.84 -10.13 -7.10
CA ASP A 114 -7.92 -9.50 -8.44
C ASP A 114 -6.51 -9.24 -9.01
N LEU A 115 -5.60 -8.74 -8.20
CA LEU A 115 -4.20 -8.52 -8.57
C LEU A 115 -3.52 -9.84 -8.96
N SER A 116 -3.65 -10.89 -8.14
CA SER A 116 -3.10 -12.19 -8.45
C SER A 116 -3.64 -12.75 -9.77
N GLN A 117 -4.95 -12.68 -9.99
CA GLN A 117 -5.57 -13.16 -11.23
C GLN A 117 -5.07 -12.38 -12.45
N SER A 118 -4.91 -11.07 -12.33
CA SER A 118 -4.39 -10.25 -13.43
C SER A 118 -2.92 -10.58 -13.75
N LEU A 119 -2.08 -10.78 -12.73
CA LEU A 119 -0.68 -11.21 -12.92
C LEU A 119 -0.60 -12.58 -13.60
N LYS A 120 -1.51 -13.51 -13.28
CA LYS A 120 -1.63 -14.82 -13.95
C LYS A 120 -2.03 -14.69 -15.42
N LYS A 121 -2.95 -13.78 -15.75
CA LYS A 121 -3.44 -13.57 -17.13
C LYS A 121 -2.44 -12.81 -18.01
N GLY A 122 -1.71 -11.86 -17.44
CA GLY A 122 -0.82 -10.94 -18.17
C GLY A 122 0.60 -11.46 -18.42
N THR A 123 0.96 -12.65 -17.94
CA THR A 123 2.31 -13.20 -18.05
C THR A 123 2.42 -14.15 -19.24
N CYS A 124 2.92 -13.62 -20.37
CA CYS A 124 3.43 -14.44 -21.46
C CYS A 124 4.82 -15.00 -21.07
N SER A 125 4.84 -16.16 -20.43
CA SER A 125 5.93 -17.16 -20.42
C SER A 125 7.35 -16.81 -19.91
N SER A 126 7.70 -15.60 -19.45
CA SER A 126 9.10 -15.27 -19.09
C SER A 126 9.43 -15.04 -17.61
N ASN A 127 8.46 -14.82 -16.71
CA ASN A 127 8.72 -14.61 -15.27
C ASN A 127 7.82 -15.49 -14.39
N ALA A 128 8.17 -16.78 -14.26
CA ALA A 128 7.44 -17.75 -13.44
C ALA A 128 7.24 -17.28 -11.99
N ASP A 129 8.23 -16.57 -11.43
CA ASP A 129 8.25 -16.06 -10.05
C ASP A 129 7.10 -15.09 -9.72
N VAL A 130 6.52 -14.43 -10.72
CA VAL A 130 5.45 -13.42 -10.53
C VAL A 130 4.06 -14.02 -10.71
N THR A 131 3.93 -15.12 -11.45
CA THR A 131 2.64 -15.72 -11.81
C THR A 131 1.85 -16.26 -10.62
N ASN A 132 2.52 -16.70 -9.55
CA ASN A 132 1.87 -17.21 -8.34
C ASN A 132 2.43 -16.57 -7.08
N ILE A 133 2.72 -15.27 -7.14
CA ILE A 133 3.22 -14.54 -5.98
C ILE A 133 2.21 -14.59 -4.83
N SER A 134 2.74 -14.85 -3.62
CA SER A 134 1.97 -14.73 -2.38
C SER A 134 1.75 -13.25 -2.06
N ILE A 135 0.52 -12.89 -1.70
CA ILE A 135 0.14 -11.53 -1.34
C ILE A 135 -0.37 -11.54 0.10
N ASP A 136 0.40 -10.97 1.01
CA ASP A 136 0.07 -10.85 2.41
C ASP A 136 -0.74 -9.58 2.67
N ILE A 137 -1.64 -9.67 3.64
CA ILE A 137 -2.41 -8.56 4.18
C ILE A 137 -1.96 -8.39 5.63
N GLY A 138 -1.25 -7.30 5.88
CA GLY A 138 -0.67 -7.01 7.18
C GLY A 138 -1.30 -5.82 7.87
N LEU A 139 -1.38 -5.90 9.19
CA LEU A 139 -1.73 -4.79 10.06
C LEU A 139 -0.49 -4.31 10.80
N THR A 140 -0.40 -3.00 10.98
CA THR A 140 0.64 -2.38 11.81
C THR A 140 0.07 -1.32 12.75
N LYS A 141 0.75 -1.09 13.88
CA LYS A 141 0.50 0.03 14.79
C LYS A 141 1.46 1.19 14.57
N GLU A 142 2.46 1.01 13.71
CA GLU A 142 3.49 2.01 13.46
C GLU A 142 3.03 3.00 12.38
N PRO A 143 3.23 4.31 12.60
CA PRO A 143 2.82 5.35 11.65
C PRO A 143 3.89 5.62 10.58
N TYR A 144 5.19 5.53 10.92
CA TYR A 144 6.30 5.88 10.03
C TYR A 144 6.88 4.68 9.28
N TYR A 145 7.41 4.90 8.07
CA TYR A 145 7.89 3.82 7.19
C TYR A 145 9.13 3.08 7.74
N SER A 146 10.03 3.79 8.41
CA SER A 146 11.17 3.19 9.14
C SER A 146 10.66 2.25 10.24
N ASP A 147 9.76 2.75 11.09
CA ASP A 147 9.16 2.00 12.19
C ASP A 147 8.35 0.79 11.70
N LYS A 148 7.63 0.93 10.58
CA LYS A 148 6.93 -0.18 9.92
C LYS A 148 7.90 -1.28 9.51
N SER A 149 9.03 -0.91 8.91
CA SER A 149 10.06 -1.88 8.50
C SER A 149 10.66 -2.59 9.72
N ALA A 150 10.97 -1.84 10.77
CA ALA A 150 11.44 -2.42 12.03
C ALA A 150 10.41 -3.37 12.66
N ALA A 151 9.13 -2.99 12.69
CA ALA A 151 8.05 -3.82 13.22
C ALA A 151 7.84 -5.11 12.43
N ILE A 152 8.01 -5.08 11.11
CA ILE A 152 7.98 -6.28 10.26
C ILE A 152 9.16 -7.21 10.58
N ALA A 153 10.37 -6.65 10.64
CA ALA A 153 11.60 -7.42 10.90
C ALA A 153 11.67 -8.00 12.33
N GLN A 154 11.04 -7.34 13.31
CA GLN A 154 11.07 -7.72 14.73
C GLN A 154 9.78 -8.42 15.19
N ALA A 155 8.89 -8.77 14.26
CA ALA A 155 7.63 -9.42 14.59
C ALA A 155 7.86 -10.74 15.35
N THR A 156 7.01 -11.01 16.34
CA THR A 156 7.09 -12.23 17.15
C THR A 156 5.73 -12.94 17.15
N PRO A 157 5.64 -14.19 16.65
CA PRO A 157 6.70 -14.94 15.97
C PRO A 157 7.12 -14.28 14.65
N LEU A 158 8.34 -14.57 14.19
CA LEU A 158 8.85 -14.08 12.91
C LEU A 158 8.01 -14.66 11.77
N PHE A 159 7.40 -13.78 10.98
CA PHE A 159 6.65 -14.18 9.78
C PHE A 159 7.55 -14.30 8.54
N TYR A 160 8.53 -13.38 8.42
CA TYR A 160 9.53 -13.38 7.35
C TYR A 160 10.90 -13.77 7.89
N ALA A 161 11.18 -15.07 8.00
CA ALA A 161 12.41 -15.59 8.60
C ALA A 161 13.67 -15.32 7.76
N SER A 162 13.50 -15.03 6.47
CA SER A 162 14.60 -14.71 5.55
C SER A 162 15.17 -13.30 5.72
N ASN A 163 14.56 -12.45 6.55
CA ASN A 163 14.88 -11.02 6.66
C ASN A 163 14.95 -10.34 5.28
N PRO A 164 13.84 -10.35 4.51
CA PRO A 164 13.83 -9.85 3.15
C PRO A 164 14.20 -8.36 3.10
N ARG A 165 14.80 -7.94 1.99
CA ARG A 165 14.90 -6.51 1.70
C ARG A 165 13.51 -5.94 1.46
N HIS A 166 13.16 -4.89 2.20
CA HIS A 166 11.90 -4.18 2.00
C HIS A 166 12.02 -3.17 0.86
N VAL A 167 11.06 -3.21 -0.07
CA VAL A 167 10.91 -2.21 -1.13
C VAL A 167 9.53 -1.58 -0.99
N HIS A 168 9.48 -0.37 -0.43
CA HIS A 168 8.21 0.36 -0.24
C HIS A 168 7.78 1.02 -1.53
N LEU A 169 6.56 0.73 -1.96
CA LEU A 169 5.91 1.27 -3.14
C LEU A 169 5.17 2.54 -2.75
N VAL A 170 5.70 3.70 -3.14
CA VAL A 170 5.22 5.01 -2.68
C VAL A 170 5.06 5.99 -3.82
N GLY A 171 4.22 7.01 -3.63
CA GLY A 171 4.16 8.17 -4.52
C GLY A 171 5.23 9.20 -4.18
N TYR A 172 5.53 10.09 -5.11
CA TYR A 172 6.46 11.21 -4.91
C TYR A 172 6.12 12.08 -3.69
N ASP A 173 4.84 12.37 -3.44
CA ASP A 173 4.37 13.11 -2.26
C ASP A 173 4.79 12.46 -0.94
N THR A 174 4.85 11.12 -0.94
CA THR A 174 5.27 10.34 0.21
C THR A 174 6.78 10.33 0.37
N LEU A 175 7.56 10.32 -0.72
CA LEU A 175 9.01 10.54 -0.65
C LEU A 175 9.32 11.89 0.01
N ILE A 176 8.65 12.97 -0.41
CA ILE A 176 8.84 14.30 0.19
C ILE A 176 8.60 14.26 1.70
N ARG A 177 7.54 13.59 2.16
CA ARG A 177 7.27 13.44 3.59
C ARG A 177 8.28 12.55 4.29
N PHE A 178 8.68 11.44 3.66
CA PHE A 178 9.66 10.50 4.20
C PHE A 178 11.00 11.19 4.48
N CYS A 179 11.45 12.09 3.60
CA CYS A 179 12.69 12.84 3.76
C CYS A 179 12.51 14.21 4.44
N ASN A 180 11.38 14.50 5.07
CA ASN A 180 11.14 15.81 5.71
C ASN A 180 11.48 15.78 7.22
N PRO A 181 12.43 16.60 7.69
CA PRO A 181 12.87 16.64 9.09
C PRO A 181 11.75 16.81 10.11
N LYS A 182 10.66 17.50 9.75
CA LYS A 182 9.54 17.79 10.67
C LYS A 182 8.85 16.55 11.24
N TYR A 183 8.98 15.41 10.56
CA TYR A 183 8.38 14.14 11.01
C TYR A 183 9.26 13.37 11.99
N TYR A 184 10.50 13.82 12.25
CA TYR A 184 11.46 13.14 13.12
C TYR A 184 11.94 14.03 14.28
N PRO A 185 11.04 14.66 15.06
CA PRO A 185 11.42 15.61 16.11
C PRO A 185 12.14 14.97 17.31
N LYS A 186 12.20 13.64 17.37
CA LYS A 186 12.85 12.87 18.45
C LYS A 186 14.31 12.49 18.14
N HIS A 187 14.82 12.91 16.99
CA HIS A 187 16.16 12.58 16.52
C HIS A 187 16.96 13.85 16.27
N ASP A 188 18.28 13.78 16.46
CA ASP A 188 19.20 14.88 16.21
C ASP A 188 20.50 14.32 15.59
N PRO A 189 20.80 14.63 14.32
CA PRO A 189 19.98 15.41 13.38
C PRO A 189 18.69 14.64 13.00
N PRO A 190 17.59 15.31 12.61
CA PRO A 190 16.26 14.67 12.50
C PRO A 190 16.22 13.46 11.58
N LEU A 191 16.83 13.53 10.39
CA LEU A 191 16.81 12.46 9.40
C LEU A 191 17.74 11.27 9.74
N SER A 192 18.50 11.34 10.85
CA SER A 192 19.19 10.16 11.40
C SER A 192 18.21 9.03 11.75
N ALA A 193 16.93 9.35 11.97
CA ALA A 193 15.85 8.37 12.12
C ALA A 193 15.75 7.35 10.97
N LEU A 194 16.25 7.72 9.78
CA LEU A 194 16.21 6.89 8.58
C LEU A 194 17.38 5.91 8.46
N GLU A 195 18.40 6.02 9.33
CA GLU A 195 19.61 5.22 9.24
C GLU A 195 19.31 3.72 9.26
N SER A 196 18.52 3.26 10.23
CA SER A 196 18.17 1.84 10.37
C SER A 196 17.48 1.28 9.12
N PHE A 197 16.68 2.10 8.43
CA PHE A 197 15.99 1.71 7.20
C PHE A 197 16.99 1.47 6.07
N PHE A 198 17.87 2.45 5.81
CA PHE A 198 18.82 2.36 4.70
C PHE A 198 19.99 1.41 4.99
N ALA A 199 20.44 1.31 6.24
CA ALA A 199 21.48 0.37 6.66
C ALA A 199 21.03 -1.10 6.50
N ALA A 200 19.74 -1.38 6.67
CA ALA A 200 19.14 -2.68 6.36
C ALA A 200 18.98 -2.95 4.84
N GLY A 201 19.48 -2.05 3.99
CA GLY A 201 19.42 -2.15 2.54
C GLY A 201 18.00 -1.94 1.97
N HIS A 202 17.04 -1.47 2.78
CA HIS A 202 15.68 -1.22 2.31
C HIS A 202 15.64 -0.09 1.28
N LYS A 203 14.58 -0.07 0.48
CA LYS A 203 14.44 0.83 -0.67
C LYS A 203 13.08 1.48 -0.74
N LEU A 204 13.04 2.61 -1.43
CA LEU A 204 11.81 3.24 -1.90
C LEU A 204 11.74 3.11 -3.42
N ARG A 205 10.65 2.55 -3.93
CA ARG A 205 10.28 2.66 -5.34
C ARG A 205 9.20 3.72 -5.46
N VAL A 206 9.60 4.88 -5.96
CA VAL A 206 8.85 6.12 -5.96
C VAL A 206 8.23 6.35 -7.33
N THR A 207 6.92 6.27 -7.42
CA THR A 207 6.19 6.61 -8.64
C THR A 207 6.00 8.12 -8.71
N GLN A 208 6.44 8.70 -9.82
CA GLN A 208 6.26 10.11 -10.12
C GLN A 208 4.78 10.46 -10.15
N ARG A 209 4.46 11.69 -9.77
CA ARG A 209 3.09 12.21 -9.83
C ARG A 209 3.14 13.67 -10.26
N PRO A 210 3.43 13.96 -11.53
CA PRO A 210 3.49 15.35 -11.99
C PRO A 210 2.14 16.03 -11.84
N ALA A 211 2.15 17.36 -11.74
CA ALA A 211 0.94 18.16 -11.71
C ALA A 211 0.08 17.92 -12.96
N ASP A 212 -1.19 17.63 -12.75
CA ASP A 212 -2.23 17.48 -13.76
C ASP A 212 -3.20 18.66 -13.63
N ALA A 213 -3.43 19.37 -14.74
CA ALA A 213 -4.34 20.50 -14.80
C ALA A 213 -5.78 20.15 -14.37
N ASN A 214 -6.16 18.86 -14.50
CA ASN A 214 -7.49 18.35 -14.17
C ASN A 214 -7.58 17.74 -12.75
N ASP A 215 -6.47 17.64 -12.02
CA ASP A 215 -6.45 17.19 -10.61
C ASP A 215 -5.88 18.31 -9.74
N GLU A 216 -6.74 19.12 -9.13
CA GLU A 216 -6.31 20.22 -8.26
C GLU A 216 -5.42 19.74 -7.10
N SER A 217 -5.60 18.50 -6.64
CA SER A 217 -4.78 17.91 -5.59
C SER A 217 -3.34 17.63 -6.02
N SER A 218 -3.03 17.78 -7.31
CA SER A 218 -1.71 17.53 -7.89
C SER A 218 -0.88 18.77 -8.19
N ARG A 219 -1.46 19.97 -8.06
CA ARG A 219 -0.79 21.24 -8.39
C ARG A 219 0.51 21.45 -7.60
N GLU A 220 0.57 20.96 -6.37
CA GLU A 220 1.74 21.11 -5.49
C GLU A 220 2.89 20.15 -5.82
N PHE A 221 2.70 19.17 -6.72
CA PHE A 221 3.72 18.14 -6.99
C PHE A 221 4.74 18.53 -8.05
N GLY A 222 4.55 19.67 -8.72
CA GLY A 222 5.46 20.17 -9.75
C GLY A 222 5.55 19.28 -10.98
N SER A 223 6.53 19.58 -11.83
CA SER A 223 6.88 18.89 -13.06
C SER A 223 7.78 17.68 -12.81
N THR A 224 7.84 16.75 -13.77
CA THR A 224 8.75 15.61 -13.75
C THR A 224 10.21 16.04 -13.54
N GLN A 225 10.62 17.17 -14.11
CA GLN A 225 11.97 17.73 -13.95
C GLN A 225 12.23 18.19 -12.51
N GLU A 226 11.25 18.82 -11.85
CA GLU A 226 11.37 19.21 -10.45
C GLU A 226 11.47 17.99 -9.53
N GLN A 227 10.70 16.92 -9.83
CA GLN A 227 10.78 15.66 -9.08
C GLN A 227 12.13 14.97 -9.24
N ALA A 228 12.69 14.95 -10.45
CA ALA A 228 14.02 14.42 -10.71
C ALA A 228 15.11 15.27 -10.01
N LYS A 229 14.96 16.61 -10.04
CA LYS A 229 15.86 17.54 -9.36
C LYS A 229 15.86 17.31 -7.85
N TYR A 230 14.71 17.06 -7.23
CA TYR A 230 14.65 16.75 -5.80
C TYR A 230 15.50 15.53 -5.43
N LEU A 231 15.42 14.44 -6.21
CA LEU A 231 16.25 13.26 -5.97
C LEU A 231 17.74 13.57 -6.23
N GLN A 232 18.06 14.39 -7.22
CA GLN A 232 19.44 14.82 -7.46
C GLN A 232 19.98 15.66 -6.29
N ASP A 233 19.16 16.56 -5.74
CA ASP A 233 19.50 17.37 -4.59
C ASP A 233 19.79 16.52 -3.33
N LEU A 234 19.08 15.39 -3.14
CA LEU A 234 19.40 14.41 -2.10
C LEU A 234 20.74 13.71 -2.34
N LYS A 235 21.08 13.40 -3.61
CA LYS A 235 22.37 12.79 -3.99
C LYS A 235 23.53 13.76 -3.81
N ASP A 236 23.29 15.04 -4.02
CA ASP A 236 24.29 16.11 -3.90
C ASP A 236 24.46 16.59 -2.45
N GLY A 237 23.81 15.94 -1.47
CA GLY A 237 23.99 16.19 -0.06
C GLY A 237 23.24 17.39 0.52
N LYS A 238 22.22 17.91 -0.18
CA LYS A 238 21.48 19.10 0.31
C LYS A 238 20.69 18.89 1.60
N GLN A 239 20.57 17.65 2.08
CA GLN A 239 19.91 17.29 3.34
C GLN A 239 20.89 16.70 4.37
N GLU A 240 22.20 16.79 4.16
CA GLU A 240 23.21 16.25 5.08
C GLU A 240 23.19 16.94 6.44
N GLU A 241 22.99 18.27 6.48
CA GLU A 241 22.81 19.02 7.74
C GLU A 241 21.61 18.52 8.55
N ALA A 242 20.57 18.05 7.87
CA ALA A 242 19.41 17.45 8.50
C ALA A 242 19.58 15.96 8.82
N GLY A 243 20.72 15.36 8.50
CA GLY A 243 21.08 13.97 8.82
C GLY A 243 20.84 12.95 7.71
N PHE A 244 20.47 13.38 6.50
CA PHE A 244 20.29 12.47 5.37
C PHE A 244 21.63 12.24 4.66
N GLN A 245 22.13 11.00 4.70
CA GLN A 245 23.39 10.68 4.01
C GLN A 245 23.17 10.57 2.51
N SER A 246 24.00 11.25 1.70
CA SER A 246 23.91 11.25 0.23
C SER A 246 23.83 9.84 -0.37
N ALA A 247 24.54 8.88 0.22
CA ALA A 247 24.55 7.47 -0.22
C ALA A 247 23.17 6.78 -0.13
N TRP A 248 22.29 7.20 0.78
CA TRP A 248 20.93 6.65 0.91
C TRP A 248 20.07 6.91 -0.32
N SER A 249 20.39 7.93 -1.10
CA SER A 249 19.73 8.21 -2.38
C SER A 249 19.88 7.09 -3.41
N ASN A 250 20.89 6.21 -3.27
CA ASN A 250 21.05 5.03 -4.12
C ASN A 250 19.97 3.96 -3.90
N ASN A 251 19.26 4.04 -2.78
CA ASN A 251 18.16 3.15 -2.41
C ASN A 251 16.79 3.75 -2.77
N ILE A 252 16.75 4.88 -3.49
CA ILE A 252 15.54 5.52 -3.96
C ILE A 252 15.50 5.41 -5.48
N GLU A 253 14.57 4.60 -5.98
CA GLU A 253 14.30 4.45 -7.40
C GLU A 253 13.11 5.33 -7.79
N MET A 254 13.30 6.23 -8.74
CA MET A 254 12.21 7.01 -9.33
C MET A 254 11.70 6.31 -10.58
N VAL A 255 10.39 6.08 -10.66
CA VAL A 255 9.75 5.46 -11.83
C VAL A 255 8.65 6.37 -12.38
N GLU A 256 8.51 6.38 -13.70
CA GLU A 256 7.44 7.12 -14.37
C GLU A 256 6.07 6.57 -13.98
N ALA A 257 5.07 7.46 -13.98
CA ALA A 257 3.70 7.05 -13.78
C ALA A 257 3.18 6.30 -15.02
N GLU A 258 2.69 5.08 -14.82
CA GLU A 258 1.89 4.36 -15.82
C GLU A 258 0.42 4.81 -15.75
N GLU A 259 -0.47 4.15 -16.50
CA GLU A 259 -1.92 4.37 -16.46
C GLU A 259 -2.47 4.31 -15.01
N GLY A 260 -3.36 5.24 -14.65
CA GLY A 260 -3.95 5.35 -13.30
C GLY A 260 -3.59 6.62 -12.52
N VAL A 261 -2.91 7.58 -13.16
CA VAL A 261 -2.72 8.95 -12.65
C VAL A 261 -4.06 9.61 -12.37
N GLY A 262 -4.19 10.31 -11.24
CA GLY A 262 -5.40 11.03 -10.84
C GLY A 262 -6.51 10.16 -10.20
N ILE A 263 -6.26 8.87 -9.94
CA ILE A 263 -7.20 8.01 -9.20
C ILE A 263 -6.93 8.12 -7.70
N SER A 264 -7.86 8.73 -6.96
CA SER A 264 -7.81 8.80 -5.50
C SER A 264 -8.94 7.97 -4.86
N SER A 265 -8.69 7.38 -3.69
CA SER A 265 -9.74 6.70 -2.93
C SER A 265 -10.90 7.66 -2.56
N THR A 266 -10.64 8.97 -2.47
CA THR A 266 -11.68 9.97 -2.24
C THR A 266 -12.67 10.03 -3.39
N ARG A 267 -12.19 10.07 -4.64
CA ARG A 267 -13.04 10.05 -5.83
C ARG A 267 -13.92 8.79 -5.90
N VAL A 268 -13.40 7.63 -5.47
CA VAL A 268 -14.20 6.39 -5.36
C VAL A 268 -15.32 6.54 -4.34
N ARG A 269 -15.03 7.06 -3.14
CA ARG A 269 -16.03 7.26 -2.09
C ARG A 269 -17.11 8.25 -2.53
N ASP A 270 -16.74 9.34 -3.20
CA ASP A 270 -17.69 10.34 -3.69
C ASP A 270 -18.60 9.77 -4.80
N ALA A 271 -18.05 8.95 -5.70
CA ALA A 271 -18.83 8.25 -6.71
C ALA A 271 -19.82 7.24 -6.09
N ALA A 272 -19.34 6.42 -5.14
CA ALA A 272 -20.18 5.46 -4.42
C ALA A 272 -21.30 6.15 -3.63
N LYS A 273 -20.97 7.26 -2.94
CA LYS A 273 -21.95 8.08 -2.21
C LYS A 273 -23.07 8.60 -3.11
N GLN A 274 -22.74 8.93 -4.36
CA GLN A 274 -23.69 9.43 -5.37
C GLN A 274 -24.38 8.30 -6.17
N GLY A 275 -24.12 7.03 -5.85
CA GLY A 275 -24.67 5.88 -6.58
C GLY A 275 -24.15 5.73 -8.01
N ARG A 276 -23.04 6.41 -8.36
CA ARG A 276 -22.40 6.35 -9.69
C ARG A 276 -21.52 5.10 -9.79
N TRP A 277 -22.17 3.94 -9.89
CA TRP A 277 -21.52 2.62 -9.86
C TRP A 277 -20.67 2.32 -11.11
N ASP A 278 -21.00 2.94 -12.23
CA ASP A 278 -20.19 3.00 -13.45
C ASP A 278 -18.80 3.60 -13.13
N ILE A 279 -18.76 4.78 -12.51
CA ILE A 279 -17.51 5.43 -12.11
C ILE A 279 -16.75 4.60 -11.07
N VAL A 280 -17.43 4.00 -10.09
CA VAL A 280 -16.76 3.13 -9.11
C VAL A 280 -16.08 1.94 -9.81
N SER A 281 -16.72 1.36 -10.83
CA SER A 281 -16.19 0.24 -11.59
C SER A 281 -15.00 0.63 -12.47
N GLU A 282 -14.92 1.88 -12.91
CA GLU A 282 -13.76 2.42 -13.64
C GLU A 282 -12.57 2.74 -12.73
N LEU A 283 -12.78 2.93 -11.43
CA LEU A 283 -11.73 3.38 -10.50
C LEU A 283 -11.16 2.27 -9.60
N CYS A 284 -11.81 1.12 -9.55
CA CYS A 284 -11.46 -0.02 -8.70
C CYS A 284 -11.36 -1.32 -9.52
N THR A 285 -10.73 -2.33 -8.93
CA THR A 285 -10.80 -3.69 -9.51
C THR A 285 -12.21 -4.26 -9.36
N GLU A 286 -12.53 -5.25 -10.18
CA GLU A 286 -13.89 -5.80 -10.32
C GLU A 286 -14.51 -6.23 -8.97
N SER A 287 -13.77 -6.99 -8.16
CA SER A 287 -14.27 -7.50 -6.88
C SER A 287 -14.38 -6.42 -5.82
N VAL A 288 -13.47 -5.43 -5.86
CA VAL A 288 -13.53 -4.27 -4.97
C VAL A 288 -14.77 -3.44 -5.27
N ALA A 289 -15.03 -3.12 -6.55
CA ALA A 289 -16.22 -2.38 -6.96
C ALA A 289 -17.52 -3.14 -6.61
N ALA A 290 -17.55 -4.45 -6.87
CA ALA A 290 -18.68 -5.31 -6.52
C ALA A 290 -18.92 -5.35 -5.00
N TRP A 291 -17.87 -5.46 -4.18
CA TRP A 291 -17.99 -5.48 -2.72
C TRP A 291 -18.49 -4.15 -2.16
N ILE A 292 -17.97 -3.02 -2.66
CA ILE A 292 -18.45 -1.68 -2.28
C ILE A 292 -19.96 -1.54 -2.53
N LYS A 293 -20.42 -1.98 -3.71
CA LYS A 293 -21.83 -1.91 -4.11
C LYS A 293 -22.71 -2.84 -3.27
N ASP A 294 -22.29 -4.09 -3.09
CA ASP A 294 -23.02 -5.11 -2.34
C ASP A 294 -23.22 -4.73 -0.86
N GLN A 295 -22.14 -4.27 -0.22
CA GLN A 295 -22.16 -3.87 1.19
C GLN A 295 -22.63 -2.41 1.38
N LYS A 296 -23.00 -1.70 0.31
CA LYS A 296 -23.40 -0.29 0.29
C LYS A 296 -22.39 0.62 1.03
N LEU A 297 -21.09 0.31 0.90
CA LEU A 297 -20.05 1.08 1.57
C LEU A 297 -20.06 2.53 1.05
N TYR A 298 -19.77 3.47 1.95
CA TYR A 298 -19.70 4.91 1.66
C TYR A 298 -21.05 5.59 1.31
N SER A 299 -22.17 4.89 1.42
CA SER A 299 -23.50 5.52 1.42
C SER A 299 -23.76 6.26 2.74
N GLU A 300 -24.57 7.33 2.74
CA GLU A 300 -24.85 8.14 3.95
C GLU A 300 -25.44 7.31 5.11
N ASP A 301 -26.12 6.21 4.78
CA ASP A 301 -26.74 5.27 5.73
C ASP A 301 -25.76 4.30 6.41
N ALA A 302 -24.50 4.21 5.96
CA ALA A 302 -23.48 3.33 6.56
C ALA A 302 -23.01 3.81 7.95
N SER A 303 -23.51 4.97 8.42
CA SER A 303 -23.31 5.49 9.78
C SER A 303 -24.21 4.81 10.84
N GLY A 304 -25.02 3.81 10.47
CA GLY A 304 -25.78 3.00 11.42
C GLY A 304 -27.04 3.67 11.98
N LYS A 305 -27.61 4.68 11.29
CA LYS A 305 -28.83 5.37 11.76
C LYS A 305 -30.17 4.80 11.28
N LYS A 306 -30.20 3.71 10.52
CA LYS A 306 -31.44 3.02 10.13
C LYS A 306 -31.33 1.50 10.28
N MET A 307 -31.22 1.05 11.52
CA MET A 307 -31.80 -0.24 11.94
C MET A 307 -32.78 0.02 13.10
N MET A 308 -33.80 0.83 12.83
CA MET A 308 -35.03 0.89 13.61
C MET A 308 -36.17 1.26 12.66
N SER A 309 -36.78 0.25 12.06
CA SER A 309 -38.21 0.16 11.72
C SER A 309 -38.50 -1.22 11.17
#